data_AF-A0A7W1T1Y8-F1
#
_entry.id   AF-A0A7W1T1Y8-F1
#
_cell.length_a   1.000
_cell.length_b   1.000
_cell.length_c   1.000
_cell.angle_alpha   90.00
_cell.angle_beta   90.00
_cell.angle_gamma   90.00
#
_symmetry.space_group_name_H-M   'P 1'
#
loop_
_entity.id
_entity.type
_entity.pdbx_description
1 polymer ?
#
loop_
_entity_poly.entity_id
_entity_poly.type
_entity_poly.pdbx_seq_one_letter_code
_entity_poly.pdbx_strand_id
1 'polypeptide(L)'
;MDIRLKPFSAFRYLRTPQHGFDLLVERAPQAEAWAARARQRCHPVTAFVYGMRRRLATVAIAGLAAWLLVHVMFGANGMLVYRQKKTEYVQLQKQIDALQSENAGYTANIKGLKSDPAMIEKEAREQLHYARPGEVVYVPPAPPAIQPPSNKSARK
;
A
#
# COMPACT_ATOMS: atom_id res chain seq x y z
N MET A 1 -36.33 -57.81 52.92
CA MET A 1 -35.27 -58.82 52.81
C MET A 1 -33.96 -58.09 52.60
N ASP A 2 -33.18 -57.95 53.68
CA ASP A 2 -31.95 -57.17 53.71
C ASP A 2 -30.81 -57.86 52.94
N ILE A 3 -30.31 -57.17 51.92
CA ILE A 3 -29.19 -57.62 51.09
C ILE A 3 -27.90 -57.30 51.85
N ARG A 4 -27.42 -58.29 52.61
CA ARG A 4 -26.16 -58.21 53.37
C ARG A 4 -24.98 -58.48 52.42
N LEU A 5 -24.21 -57.44 52.11
CA LEU A 5 -22.97 -57.49 51.32
C LEU A 5 -21.93 -58.46 51.95
N LYS A 6 -21.20 -59.21 51.12
CA LYS A 6 -19.96 -59.93 51.47
C LYS A 6 -18.80 -59.45 50.60
N PRO A 7 -17.56 -59.47 51.13
CA PRO A 7 -16.52 -58.50 50.80
C PRO A 7 -15.69 -58.87 49.58
N PHE A 8 -15.16 -57.82 48.94
CA PHE A 8 -14.03 -57.89 48.03
C PHE A 8 -12.78 -58.42 48.75
N SER A 9 -12.28 -59.60 48.36
CA SER A 9 -10.90 -59.99 48.62
C SER A 9 -10.42 -61.07 47.64
N ALA A 10 -9.66 -60.64 46.62
CA ALA A 10 -8.33 -61.16 46.29
C ALA A 10 -7.91 -60.69 44.89
N PHE A 11 -7.40 -59.46 44.82
CA PHE A 11 -6.53 -59.07 43.72
C PHE A 11 -5.17 -59.75 43.95
N ARG A 12 -4.94 -60.91 43.33
CA ARG A 12 -3.59 -61.45 43.13
C ARG A 12 -3.63 -62.54 42.08
N TYR A 13 -3.21 -62.21 40.86
CA TYR A 13 -2.10 -62.86 40.15
C TYR A 13 -1.74 -61.91 39.00
N LEU A 14 -0.69 -61.10 39.23
CA LEU A 14 0.00 -60.39 38.17
C LEU A 14 0.45 -61.45 37.17
N ARG A 15 -0.17 -61.45 35.99
CA ARG A 15 0.21 -62.29 34.87
C ARG A 15 1.63 -61.94 34.50
N THR A 16 2.54 -62.87 34.72
CA THR A 16 3.98 -62.72 34.50
C THR A 16 4.22 -62.32 33.05
N PRO A 17 4.98 -61.25 32.77
CA PRO A 17 5.16 -60.70 31.42
C PRO A 17 5.99 -61.60 30.48
N GLN A 18 6.50 -62.74 30.95
CA GLN A 18 7.53 -63.50 30.25
C GLN A 18 7.02 -64.30 29.04
N HIS A 19 5.77 -64.78 29.04
CA HIS A 19 5.22 -65.50 27.87
C HIS A 19 4.95 -64.59 26.66
N GLY A 20 4.82 -63.28 26.85
CA GLY A 20 4.76 -62.34 25.72
C GLY A 20 6.11 -62.20 25.02
N PHE A 21 7.21 -62.30 25.77
CA PHE A 21 8.56 -62.19 25.22
C PHE A 21 8.97 -63.45 24.45
N ASP A 22 8.57 -64.64 24.88
CA ASP A 22 8.86 -65.88 24.13
C ASP A 22 8.27 -65.84 22.71
N LEU A 23 7.04 -65.37 22.56
CA LEU A 23 6.38 -65.23 21.26
C LEU A 23 7.04 -64.15 20.37
N LEU A 24 7.65 -63.14 20.97
CA LEU A 24 8.42 -62.12 20.25
C LEU A 24 9.81 -62.62 19.88
N VAL A 25 10.45 -63.43 20.72
CA VAL A 25 11.75 -64.06 20.50
C VAL A 25 11.66 -65.11 19.39
N GLU A 26 10.60 -65.91 19.35
CA GLU A 26 10.40 -66.91 18.30
C GLU A 26 10.13 -66.26 16.93
N ARG A 27 9.55 -65.06 16.93
CA ARG A 27 9.28 -64.26 15.73
C ARG A 27 10.39 -63.27 15.39
N ALA A 28 11.35 -63.05 16.29
CA ALA A 28 12.53 -62.21 16.10
C ALA A 28 13.35 -62.59 14.84
N PRO A 29 13.66 -63.87 14.57
CA PRO A 29 14.45 -64.22 13.38
C PRO A 29 13.71 -63.89 12.07
N GLN A 30 12.38 -63.99 12.06
CA GLN A 30 11.57 -63.63 10.90
C GLN A 30 11.50 -62.11 10.72
N ALA A 31 11.42 -61.34 11.81
CA ALA A 31 11.47 -59.88 11.80
C ALA A 31 12.83 -59.37 11.30
N GLU A 32 13.92 -60.01 11.71
CA GLU A 32 15.27 -59.69 11.24
C GLU A 32 15.46 -60.02 9.76
N ALA A 33 14.92 -61.15 9.27
CA ALA A 33 14.97 -61.51 7.85
C ALA A 33 14.14 -60.55 6.98
N TRP A 34 12.99 -60.10 7.47
CA TRP A 34 12.16 -59.10 6.79
C TRP A 34 12.82 -57.72 6.79
N ALA A 35 13.44 -57.33 7.92
CA ALA A 35 14.23 -56.11 8.04
C ALA A 35 15.46 -56.13 7.11
N ALA A 36 16.17 -57.25 7.00
CA ALA A 36 17.33 -57.41 6.12
C ALA A 36 16.93 -57.27 4.64
N ARG A 37 15.81 -57.90 4.23
CA ARG A 37 15.24 -57.74 2.88
C ARG A 37 14.77 -56.31 2.60
N ALA A 38 14.13 -55.66 3.56
CA ALA A 38 13.72 -54.27 3.45
C ALA A 38 14.95 -53.36 3.30
N ARG A 39 16.04 -53.61 4.06
CA ARG A 39 17.28 -52.82 4.01
C ARG A 39 17.97 -52.89 2.65
N GLN A 40 18.00 -54.07 2.03
CA GLN A 40 18.57 -54.25 0.69
C GLN A 40 17.77 -53.50 -0.39
N ARG A 41 16.44 -53.43 -0.27
CA ARG A 41 15.59 -52.69 -1.23
C ARG A 41 15.54 -51.18 -0.97
N CYS A 42 15.74 -50.73 0.26
CA CYS A 42 15.62 -49.31 0.63
C CYS A 42 16.91 -48.50 0.40
N HIS A 43 18.07 -49.14 0.23
CA HIS A 43 19.34 -48.45 0.02
C HIS A 43 19.39 -47.49 -1.19
N PRO A 44 18.83 -47.81 -2.38
CA PRO A 44 18.81 -46.86 -3.50
C PRO A 44 17.81 -45.73 -3.27
N VAL A 45 16.71 -45.99 -2.58
CA VAL A 45 15.65 -45.01 -2.32
C VAL A 45 16.13 -43.96 -1.33
N THR A 46 16.81 -44.36 -0.26
CA THR A 46 17.34 -43.39 0.71
C THR A 46 18.38 -42.49 0.06
N ALA A 47 19.35 -43.04 -0.67
CA ALA A 47 20.38 -42.26 -1.38
C ALA A 47 19.77 -41.27 -2.39
N PHE A 48 18.77 -41.70 -3.16
CA PHE A 48 18.04 -40.85 -4.10
C PHE A 48 17.26 -39.73 -3.39
N VAL A 49 16.56 -40.04 -2.29
CA VAL A 49 15.83 -39.08 -1.47
C VAL A 49 16.77 -38.04 -0.86
N TYR A 50 17.95 -38.43 -0.36
CA TYR A 50 18.94 -37.48 0.15
C TYR A 50 19.47 -36.53 -0.94
N GLY A 51 19.68 -37.03 -2.17
CA GLY A 51 20.08 -36.20 -3.31
C GLY A 51 18.99 -35.25 -3.79
N MET A 52 17.73 -35.72 -3.86
CA MET A 52 16.58 -34.91 -4.23
C MET A 52 16.21 -33.87 -3.18
N ARG A 53 16.42 -34.14 -1.88
CA ARG A 53 16.11 -33.21 -0.80
C ARG A 53 16.85 -31.88 -0.95
N ARG A 54 18.10 -31.90 -1.41
CA ARG A 54 18.85 -30.66 -1.68
C ARG A 54 18.22 -29.86 -2.81
N ARG A 55 17.85 -30.51 -3.92
CA ARG A 55 17.19 -29.84 -5.06
C ARG A 55 15.83 -29.25 -4.67
N LEU A 56 15.00 -30.01 -3.94
CA LEU A 56 13.72 -29.54 -3.43
C LEU A 56 13.88 -28.38 -2.45
N ALA A 57 14.86 -28.44 -1.54
CA ALA A 57 15.17 -27.35 -0.63
C ALA A 57 15.60 -26.09 -1.38
N THR A 58 16.47 -26.21 -2.39
CA THR A 58 16.89 -25.07 -3.22
C THR A 58 15.73 -24.46 -3.98
N VAL A 59 14.86 -25.28 -4.59
CA VAL A 59 13.67 -24.79 -5.31
C VAL A 59 12.68 -24.13 -4.35
N ALA A 60 12.47 -24.70 -3.16
CA ALA A 60 11.60 -24.10 -2.16
C ALA A 60 12.12 -22.74 -1.68
N ILE A 61 13.43 -22.63 -1.38
CA ILE A 61 14.06 -21.37 -0.99
C ILE A 61 13.98 -20.35 -2.14
N ALA A 62 14.28 -20.77 -3.37
CA ALA A 62 14.19 -19.89 -4.53
C ALA A 62 12.75 -19.40 -4.78
N GLY A 63 11.76 -20.27 -4.64
CA GLY A 63 10.35 -19.92 -4.74
C GLY A 63 9.90 -18.95 -3.65
N LEU A 64 10.34 -19.18 -2.41
CA LEU A 64 10.03 -18.30 -1.27
C LEU A 64 10.69 -16.93 -1.45
N ALA A 65 11.95 -16.89 -1.91
CA ALA A 65 12.64 -15.66 -2.24
C ALA A 65 11.94 -14.88 -3.38
N ALA A 66 11.54 -15.57 -4.46
CA ALA A 66 10.81 -14.95 -5.56
C ALA A 66 9.46 -14.41 -5.10
N TRP A 67 8.73 -15.17 -4.28
CA TRP A 67 7.45 -14.74 -3.72
C TRP A 67 7.58 -13.50 -2.84
N LEU A 68 8.59 -13.46 -1.96
CA LEU A 68 8.91 -12.26 -1.16
C LEU A 68 9.25 -11.07 -2.05
N LEU A 69 10.04 -11.26 -3.10
CA LEU A 69 10.45 -10.20 -4.01
C LEU A 69 9.23 -9.59 -4.73
N VAL A 70 8.33 -10.44 -5.22
CA VAL A 70 7.04 -10.01 -5.79
C VAL A 70 6.20 -9.30 -4.72
N HIS A 71 6.07 -9.86 -3.52
CA HIS A 71 5.27 -9.26 -2.46
C HIS A 71 5.80 -7.89 -2.02
N VAL A 72 7.11 -7.68 -1.97
CA VAL A 72 7.71 -6.37 -1.65
C VAL A 72 7.51 -5.38 -2.80
N MET A 73 7.65 -5.83 -4.06
CA MET A 73 7.45 -4.97 -5.23
C MET A 73 5.97 -4.54 -5.41
N PHE A 74 5.03 -5.46 -5.15
CA PHE A 74 3.58 -5.28 -5.31
C PHE A 74 2.81 -5.04 -4.02
N GLY A 75 3.49 -4.95 -2.88
CA GLY A 75 2.87 -4.71 -1.58
C GLY A 75 2.25 -3.32 -1.47
N ALA A 76 1.52 -3.06 -0.38
CA ALA A 76 0.82 -1.79 -0.14
C ALA A 76 1.70 -0.53 -0.27
N ASN A 77 3.02 -0.67 -0.06
CA ASN A 77 4.03 0.39 -0.21
C ASN A 77 5.05 0.08 -1.31
N GLY A 78 4.64 -0.65 -2.35
CA GLY A 78 5.51 -1.05 -3.44
C GLY A 78 6.05 0.13 -4.26
N MET A 79 7.02 -0.16 -5.12
CA MET A 79 7.71 0.84 -5.95
C MET A 79 6.74 1.70 -6.78
N LEU A 80 5.64 1.10 -7.25
CA LEU A 80 4.64 1.79 -8.06
C LEU A 80 3.91 2.90 -7.27
N VAL A 81 3.47 2.60 -6.05
CA VAL A 81 2.80 3.57 -5.16
C VAL A 81 3.77 4.68 -4.78
N TYR A 82 5.04 4.33 -4.51
CA TYR A 82 6.07 5.34 -4.24
C TYR A 82 6.23 6.32 -5.40
N ARG A 83 6.24 5.85 -6.66
CA ARG A 83 6.37 6.75 -7.82
C ARG A 83 5.18 7.72 -7.91
N GLN A 84 3.96 7.22 -7.70
CA GLN A 84 2.75 8.06 -7.70
C GLN A 84 2.78 9.10 -6.57
N LYS A 85 3.14 8.67 -5.36
CA LYS A 85 3.25 9.58 -4.21
C LYS A 85 4.37 10.61 -4.38
N LYS A 86 5.47 10.24 -5.02
CA LYS A 86 6.55 11.17 -5.36
C LYS A 86 6.10 12.23 -6.35
N THR A 87 5.33 11.86 -7.39
CA THR A 87 4.80 12.84 -8.34
C THR A 87 3.80 13.79 -7.69
N GLU A 88 2.90 13.25 -6.86
CA GLU A 88 1.93 14.02 -6.09
C GLU A 88 2.64 15.00 -5.14
N TYR A 89 3.64 14.52 -4.39
CA TYR A 89 4.47 15.35 -3.52
C TYR A 89 5.14 16.51 -4.25
N VAL A 90 5.76 16.24 -5.41
CA VAL A 90 6.42 17.29 -6.21
C VAL A 90 5.40 18.31 -6.73
N GLN A 91 4.20 17.89 -7.12
CA GLN A 91 3.14 18.79 -7.57
C GLN A 91 2.64 19.67 -6.43
N LEU A 92 2.36 19.10 -5.25
CA LEU A 92 1.93 19.86 -4.09
C LEU A 92 3.02 20.85 -3.64
N GLN A 93 4.28 20.44 -3.66
CA GLN A 93 5.39 21.33 -3.32
C GLN A 93 5.42 22.56 -4.24
N LYS A 94 5.28 22.35 -5.56
CA LYS A 94 5.20 23.46 -6.52
C LYS A 94 4.01 24.39 -6.27
N GLN A 95 2.87 23.85 -5.86
CA GLN A 95 1.70 24.67 -5.52
C GLN A 95 1.96 25.51 -4.26
N ILE A 96 2.59 24.92 -3.25
CA ILE A 96 2.98 25.64 -2.03
C ILE A 96 3.93 26.79 -2.38
N ASP A 97 4.97 26.51 -3.17
CA ASP A 97 5.96 27.51 -3.55
C ASP A 97 5.32 28.66 -4.36
N ALA A 98 4.41 28.33 -5.30
CA ALA A 98 3.66 29.32 -6.07
C ALA A 98 2.77 30.20 -5.18
N LEU A 99 2.00 29.58 -4.27
CA LEU A 99 1.14 30.31 -3.34
C LEU A 99 1.93 31.18 -2.38
N GLN A 100 3.11 30.73 -1.91
CA GLN A 100 3.99 31.53 -1.07
C GLN A 100 4.50 32.76 -1.82
N SER A 101 4.90 32.61 -3.09
CA SER A 101 5.31 33.72 -3.93
C SER A 101 4.18 34.72 -4.16
N GLU A 102 2.96 34.23 -4.41
CA GLU A 102 1.79 35.08 -4.62
C GLU A 102 1.44 35.86 -3.33
N ASN A 103 1.45 35.17 -2.19
CA ASN A 103 1.17 35.77 -0.89
C ASN A 103 2.25 36.80 -0.49
N ALA A 104 3.52 36.55 -0.81
CA ALA A 104 4.58 37.54 -0.66
C ALA A 104 4.31 38.80 -1.51
N GLY A 105 3.85 38.63 -2.74
CA GLY A 105 3.43 39.73 -3.62
C GLY A 105 2.27 40.54 -3.03
N TYR A 106 1.20 39.88 -2.60
CA TYR A 106 0.07 40.57 -1.96
C TYR A 106 0.48 41.28 -0.68
N THR A 107 1.33 40.66 0.14
CA THR A 107 1.83 41.26 1.38
C THR A 107 2.63 42.54 1.08
N ALA A 108 3.46 42.54 0.03
CA ALA A 108 4.18 43.73 -0.41
C ALA A 108 3.22 44.83 -0.90
N ASN A 109 2.20 44.48 -1.68
CA ASN A 109 1.18 45.42 -2.15
C ASN A 109 0.40 46.06 -1.00
N ILE A 110 -0.07 45.23 -0.05
CA ILE A 110 -0.76 45.71 1.16
C ILE A 110 0.14 46.62 1.98
N LYS A 111 1.42 46.26 2.13
CA LYS A 111 2.38 47.10 2.85
C LYS A 111 2.54 48.45 2.16
N GLY A 112 2.72 48.47 0.83
CA GLY A 112 2.82 49.70 0.04
C GLY A 112 1.58 50.59 0.18
N LEU A 113 0.39 50.00 0.05
CA LEU A 113 -0.88 50.70 0.26
C LEU A 113 -1.02 51.26 1.67
N LYS A 114 -0.59 50.53 2.70
CA LYS A 114 -0.69 51.01 4.10
C LYS A 114 0.34 52.08 4.45
N SER A 115 1.54 52.04 3.85
CA SER A 115 2.63 52.94 4.21
C SER A 115 2.66 54.23 3.41
N ASP A 116 2.17 54.22 2.16
CA ASP A 116 2.28 55.35 1.25
C ASP A 116 0.90 55.87 0.80
N PRO A 117 0.50 57.09 1.23
CA PRO A 117 -0.74 57.73 0.80
C PRO A 117 -0.83 57.95 -0.72
N ALA A 118 0.30 58.14 -1.40
CA ALA A 118 0.33 58.38 -2.85
C ALA A 118 -0.04 57.11 -3.64
N MET A 119 0.30 55.93 -3.12
CA MET A 119 -0.12 54.65 -3.71
C MET A 119 -1.63 54.42 -3.58
N ILE A 120 -2.24 54.83 -2.48
CA ILE A 120 -3.70 54.77 -2.31
C ILE A 120 -4.40 55.73 -3.29
N GLU A 121 -3.89 56.96 -3.43
CA GLU A 121 -4.47 57.95 -4.34
C GLU A 121 -4.42 57.48 -5.80
N LYS A 122 -3.31 56.86 -6.21
CA LYS A 122 -3.17 56.27 -7.54
C LYS A 122 -4.20 55.16 -7.79
N GLU A 123 -4.30 54.19 -6.89
CA GLU A 123 -5.27 53.10 -6.96
C GLU A 123 -6.73 53.61 -6.98
N ALA A 124 -7.05 54.58 -6.13
CA ALA A 124 -8.38 55.18 -6.10
C ALA A 124 -8.75 55.91 -7.42
N ARG A 125 -7.78 56.58 -8.05
CA ARG A 125 -7.99 57.26 -9.35
C ARG A 125 -8.07 56.29 -10.52
N GLU A 126 -7.23 55.26 -10.54
CA GLU A 126 -7.14 54.30 -11.64
C GLU A 126 -8.27 53.26 -11.59
N GLN A 127 -8.50 52.61 -10.44
CA GLN A 127 -9.47 51.53 -10.31
C GLN A 127 -10.88 52.01 -9.99
N LEU A 128 -11.01 53.05 -9.17
CA LEU A 128 -12.31 53.51 -8.66
C LEU A 128 -12.79 54.80 -9.35
N HIS A 129 -12.00 55.35 -10.29
CA HIS A 129 -12.26 56.63 -10.95
C HIS A 129 -12.59 57.76 -9.95
N TYR A 130 -11.98 57.70 -8.77
CA TYR A 130 -12.25 58.62 -7.68
C TYR A 130 -11.61 59.99 -7.98
N ALA A 131 -12.39 61.05 -7.86
CA ALA A 131 -11.93 62.44 -7.98
C ALA A 131 -12.21 63.18 -6.67
N ARG A 132 -11.28 64.04 -6.25
CA ARG A 132 -11.51 64.86 -5.05
C ARG A 132 -12.55 65.95 -5.32
N PRO A 133 -13.29 66.40 -4.29
CA PRO A 133 -14.20 67.54 -4.43
C PRO A 133 -13.44 68.76 -5.00
N GLY A 134 -13.85 69.23 -6.18
CA GLY A 134 -13.21 70.34 -6.90
C GLY A 134 -12.30 69.95 -8.07
N GLU A 135 -12.07 68.66 -8.33
CA GLU A 135 -11.32 68.19 -9.50
C GLU A 135 -12.24 68.03 -10.73
N VAL A 136 -11.76 68.44 -11.92
CA VAL A 136 -12.52 68.37 -13.19
C VAL A 136 -12.03 67.18 -14.01
N VAL A 137 -12.92 66.21 -14.27
CA VAL A 137 -12.61 65.02 -15.09
C VAL A 137 -12.90 65.32 -16.56
N TYR A 138 -11.89 65.21 -17.43
CA TYR A 138 -12.05 65.41 -18.88
C TYR A 138 -12.33 64.06 -19.56
N VAL A 139 -13.52 63.91 -20.13
CA VAL A 139 -13.92 62.68 -20.86
C VAL A 139 -13.90 62.98 -22.36
N PRO A 140 -13.23 62.17 -23.19
CA PRO A 140 -13.26 62.35 -24.63
C PRO A 140 -14.68 62.16 -25.18
N PRO A 141 -15.10 62.92 -26.20
CA PRO A 141 -16.44 62.81 -26.77
C PRO A 141 -16.69 61.41 -27.34
N ALA A 142 -17.91 60.91 -27.20
CA ALA A 142 -18.30 59.60 -27.70
C ALA A 142 -18.02 59.48 -29.22
N PRO A 143 -17.51 58.33 -29.71
CA PRO A 143 -17.32 58.11 -31.13
C PRO A 143 -18.64 58.33 -31.88
N PRO A 144 -18.62 58.97 -33.07
CA PRO A 144 -19.85 59.18 -33.84
C PRO A 144 -20.52 57.84 -34.10
N ALA A 145 -21.81 57.75 -33.78
CA ALA A 145 -22.61 56.56 -34.01
C ALA A 145 -22.53 56.20 -35.51
N ILE A 146 -22.01 55.01 -35.79
CA ILE A 146 -22.00 54.45 -37.15
C ILE A 146 -23.46 54.15 -37.50
N GLN A 147 -24.08 55.05 -38.27
CA GLN A 147 -25.43 54.84 -38.76
C GLN A 147 -25.39 53.69 -39.77
N PRO A 148 -26.16 52.60 -39.57
CA PRO A 148 -26.23 51.52 -40.54
C PRO A 148 -26.77 52.07 -41.87
N PRO A 149 -26.23 51.64 -43.03
CA PRO A 149 -26.61 52.19 -44.32
C PRO A 149 -28.10 51.97 -44.59
N SER A 150 -28.79 53.06 -44.89
CA SER A 150 -30.19 53.07 -45.33
C SER A 150 -30.31 52.43 -46.73
N ASN A 151 -30.44 51.11 -46.77
CA ASN A 151 -30.68 50.37 -48.00
C ASN A 151 -32.19 50.31 -48.32
N LYS A 152 -32.71 51.38 -48.93
CA LYS A 152 -34.06 51.40 -49.54
C LYS A 152 -34.11 50.67 -50.88
N SER A 153 -33.70 49.40 -50.91
CA SER A 153 -33.72 48.59 -52.13
C SER A 153 -34.41 47.25 -51.88
N ALA A 154 -35.72 47.23 -52.08
CA ALA A 154 -36.44 46.25 -52.90
C ALA A 154 -37.93 46.28 -52.56
N ARG A 155 -38.71 47.03 -53.35
CA ARG A 155 -40.12 46.70 -53.58
C ARG A 155 -40.37 46.79 -55.08
N LYS A 156 -40.39 45.64 -55.74
CA LYS A 156 -41.04 45.41 -57.03
C LYS A 156 -41.41 43.95 -57.14
#